data_AF-A0A8J7NXN3-F1
#
_entry.id   AF-A0A8J7NXN3-F1
#
_cell.length_a   1.000
_cell.length_b   1.000
_cell.length_c   1.000
_cell.angle_alpha   90.00
_cell.angle_beta   90.00
_cell.angle_gamma   90.00
#
_symmetry.space_group_name_H-M   'P 1'
#
loop_
_entity.id
_entity.type
_entity.pdbx_description
1 polymer ?
#
loop_
_entity_poly.entity_id
_entity_poly.type
_entity_poly.pdbx_seq_one_letter_code
_entity_poly.pdbx_strand_id
1 'polypeptide(L)'
;MLLVLNVIPNIARNVNVITRILRCTSVALTESLINSSQLVNKAKEELIQKIIQARKNEITFVKSLTHFDTRTRINVSEVQQQFNLVSQKIEGDFSWVKMLVEETLLQANRLLAAMFVICLVTSSTWYLKAYLTDVRFDNVYVTRQLEQLARRNGIEILPGDAKRLISSRGCRMSQREFLRCVPYLLVITSYLILTLVVIAVDHMVFHFIVAGGLWLSDVPSVTATIDVKYTVRRITPICSLFHSSCDEEILRHQKPYRWSFNLVPGRCVIEPSEPDRGVVLQLGLLYLMAYVLVVFEVYIRRVRRKVSASFFERQEERRIVFLYRKIVAKQEKKRTGVFFVKVSEGKA
;
A
#
# COMPACT_ATOMS: atom_id res chain seq x y z
N MET A 1 5.93 10.42 -9.28
CA MET A 1 5.68 10.25 -10.74
C MET A 1 6.01 8.85 -11.20
N LEU A 2 7.29 8.41 -11.20
CA LEU A 2 7.67 7.05 -11.60
C LEU A 2 6.89 5.93 -10.89
N LEU A 3 6.75 6.03 -9.56
CA LEU A 3 5.91 5.13 -8.75
C LEU A 3 4.46 5.07 -9.26
N VAL A 4 3.89 6.25 -9.48
CA VAL A 4 2.47 6.44 -9.78
C VAL A 4 2.14 6.03 -11.22
N LEU A 5 3.05 6.20 -12.17
CA LEU A 5 2.83 5.87 -13.58
C LEU A 5 3.16 4.42 -13.93
N ASN A 6 3.98 3.75 -13.12
CA ASN A 6 4.42 2.38 -13.43
C ASN A 6 3.89 1.35 -12.43
N VAL A 7 4.05 1.61 -11.12
CA VAL A 7 3.72 0.62 -10.08
C VAL A 7 2.22 0.58 -9.81
N ILE A 8 1.55 1.73 -9.66
CA ILE A 8 0.10 1.76 -9.41
C ILE A 8 -0.71 1.13 -10.57
N PRO A 9 -0.42 1.40 -11.85
CA PRO A 9 -1.11 0.74 -12.96
C PRO A 9 -0.79 -0.75 -13.05
N ASN A 10 0.42 -1.17 -12.63
CA ASN A 10 0.76 -2.59 -12.56
C ASN A 10 -0.08 -3.32 -11.51
N ILE A 11 -0.22 -2.74 -10.30
CA ILE A 11 -1.11 -3.23 -9.26
C ILE A 11 -2.54 -3.33 -9.80
N ALA A 12 -3.04 -2.29 -10.49
CA ALA A 12 -4.39 -2.29 -11.05
C ALA A 12 -4.61 -3.40 -12.09
N ARG A 13 -3.63 -3.66 -12.96
CA ARG A 13 -3.68 -4.80 -13.91
C ARG A 13 -3.77 -6.13 -13.17
N ASN A 14 -2.93 -6.32 -12.16
CA ASN A 14 -2.94 -7.54 -11.35
C ASN A 14 -4.24 -7.72 -10.57
N VAL A 15 -4.81 -6.66 -10.01
CA VAL A 15 -6.15 -6.70 -9.38
C VAL A 15 -7.23 -7.08 -10.40
N ASN A 16 -7.16 -6.60 -11.64
CA ASN A 16 -8.10 -7.01 -12.69
C ASN A 16 -8.02 -8.52 -12.99
N VAL A 17 -6.82 -9.11 -12.95
CA VAL A 17 -6.64 -10.56 -13.09
C VAL A 17 -7.36 -11.32 -11.96
N ILE A 18 -7.24 -10.86 -10.71
CA ILE A 18 -7.94 -11.46 -9.56
C ILE A 18 -9.45 -11.41 -9.77
N THR A 19 -9.98 -10.27 -10.20
CA THR A 19 -11.42 -10.10 -10.47
C THR A 19 -11.90 -11.06 -11.57
N ARG A 20 -11.10 -11.27 -12.63
CA ARG A 20 -11.41 -12.24 -13.69
C ARG A 20 -11.42 -13.68 -13.16
N ILE A 21 -10.46 -14.04 -12.30
CA ILE A 21 -10.42 -15.37 -11.66
C ILE A 21 -11.67 -15.60 -10.81
N LEU A 22 -12.06 -14.63 -9.97
CA LEU A 22 -13.26 -14.71 -9.14
C LEU A 22 -14.53 -14.87 -9.99
N ARG A 23 -14.59 -14.20 -11.14
CA ARG A 23 -15.68 -14.35 -12.10
C ARG A 23 -15.72 -15.77 -12.70
N CYS A 24 -14.58 -16.30 -13.13
CA CYS A 24 -14.48 -17.64 -13.71
C CYS A 24 -14.89 -18.74 -12.71
N THR A 25 -14.42 -18.66 -11.46
CA THR A 25 -14.74 -19.65 -10.42
C THR A 25 -16.22 -19.61 -10.04
N SER A 26 -16.81 -18.41 -9.98
CA SER A 26 -18.26 -18.25 -9.75
C SER A 26 -19.10 -18.94 -10.83
N VAL A 27 -18.72 -18.79 -12.10
CA VAL A 27 -19.41 -19.47 -13.22
C VAL A 27 -19.28 -20.99 -13.09
N ALA A 28 -18.10 -21.51 -12.76
CA ALA A 28 -17.88 -22.95 -12.59
C ALA A 28 -18.70 -23.56 -11.44
N LEU A 29 -18.73 -22.89 -10.29
CA LEU A 29 -19.54 -23.29 -9.14
C LEU A 29 -21.03 -23.28 -9.49
N THR A 30 -21.45 -22.28 -10.26
CA THR A 30 -22.83 -22.14 -10.73
C THR A 30 -23.24 -23.30 -11.64
N GLU A 31 -22.40 -23.67 -12.61
CA GLU A 31 -22.65 -24.84 -13.46
C GLU A 31 -22.72 -26.14 -12.66
N SER A 32 -21.87 -26.30 -11.64
CA SER A 32 -21.90 -27.45 -10.73
C SER A 32 -23.22 -27.55 -9.95
N LEU A 33 -23.76 -26.43 -9.46
CA LEU A 33 -25.05 -26.40 -8.78
C LEU A 33 -26.22 -26.76 -9.71
N ILE A 34 -26.18 -26.35 -10.97
CA ILE A 34 -27.17 -26.78 -11.96
C ILE A 34 -27.09 -28.30 -12.15
N ASN A 35 -25.89 -28.85 -12.35
CA ASN A 35 -25.70 -30.29 -12.56
C ASN A 35 -26.15 -31.12 -11.36
N SER A 36 -25.90 -30.67 -10.13
CA SER A 36 -26.37 -31.37 -8.93
C SER A 36 -27.90 -31.42 -8.86
N SER A 37 -28.59 -30.33 -9.25
CA SER A 37 -30.05 -30.30 -9.31
C SER A 37 -30.63 -31.30 -10.31
N GLN A 38 -29.97 -31.49 -11.47
CA GLN A 38 -30.37 -32.50 -12.46
C GLN A 38 -30.22 -33.91 -11.90
N LEU A 39 -29.15 -34.15 -11.13
CA LEU A 39 -28.89 -35.43 -10.48
C LEU A 39 -29.95 -35.77 -9.43
N VAL A 40 -30.36 -34.79 -8.62
CA VAL A 40 -31.46 -34.94 -7.63
C VAL A 40 -32.79 -35.24 -8.32
N ASN A 41 -33.10 -34.54 -9.40
CA ASN A 41 -34.30 -34.82 -10.19
C ASN A 41 -34.28 -36.24 -10.77
N LYS A 42 -33.13 -36.72 -11.25
CA LYS A 42 -32.99 -38.10 -11.73
C LYS A 42 -33.18 -39.13 -10.63
N ALA A 43 -32.60 -38.89 -9.44
CA ALA A 43 -32.76 -39.79 -8.30
C ALA A 43 -34.22 -39.91 -7.85
N LYS A 44 -34.95 -38.80 -7.92
CA LYS A 44 -36.36 -38.71 -7.61
C LYS A 44 -37.24 -39.46 -8.63
N GLU A 45 -36.96 -39.29 -9.93
CA GLU A 45 -37.62 -40.05 -11.00
C GLU A 45 -37.40 -41.56 -10.81
N GLU A 46 -36.15 -42.00 -10.57
CA GLU A 46 -35.84 -43.42 -10.33
C GLU A 46 -36.59 -43.99 -9.10
N LEU A 47 -36.71 -43.19 -8.04
CA LEU A 47 -37.49 -43.53 -6.85
C LEU A 47 -38.97 -43.73 -7.18
N ILE A 48 -39.59 -42.77 -7.88
CA ILE A 48 -41.01 -42.84 -8.26
C ILE A 48 -41.27 -44.05 -9.14
N GLN A 49 -40.43 -44.30 -10.16
CA GLN A 49 -40.55 -45.45 -11.06
C GLN A 49 -40.50 -46.79 -10.30
N LYS A 50 -39.54 -46.96 -9.39
CA LYS A 50 -39.43 -48.18 -8.58
C LYS A 50 -40.61 -48.39 -7.65
N ILE A 51 -41.13 -47.31 -7.07
CA ILE A 51 -42.28 -47.36 -6.19
C ILE A 51 -43.56 -47.75 -6.97
N ILE A 52 -43.77 -47.17 -8.17
CA ILE A 52 -44.89 -47.53 -9.05
C ILE A 52 -44.79 -49.00 -9.46
N GLN A 53 -43.59 -49.49 -9.82
CA GLN A 53 -43.38 -50.88 -10.19
C GLN A 53 -43.66 -51.85 -9.04
N ALA A 54 -43.26 -51.51 -7.81
CA ALA A 54 -43.54 -52.31 -6.62
C ALA A 54 -45.03 -52.31 -6.22
N ARG A 55 -45.79 -51.29 -6.63
CA ARG A 55 -47.19 -51.09 -6.19
C ARG A 55 -48.18 -50.84 -7.34
N LYS A 56 -48.02 -51.57 -8.44
CA LYS A 56 -48.81 -51.42 -9.69
C LYS A 56 -50.33 -51.53 -9.50
N ASN A 57 -50.80 -52.16 -8.43
CA ASN A 57 -52.21 -52.48 -8.20
C ASN A 57 -52.96 -51.50 -7.24
N GLU A 58 -52.28 -50.55 -6.59
CA GLU A 58 -52.94 -49.59 -5.68
C GLU A 58 -53.03 -48.19 -6.31
N ILE A 59 -54.18 -47.89 -6.93
CA ILE A 59 -54.46 -46.66 -7.71
C ILE A 59 -54.31 -45.38 -6.85
N THR A 60 -54.73 -45.41 -5.59
CA THR A 60 -54.67 -44.27 -4.66
C THR A 60 -53.24 -43.87 -4.31
N PHE A 61 -52.32 -44.82 -4.25
CA PHE A 61 -50.92 -44.55 -3.95
C PHE A 61 -50.18 -43.97 -5.15
N VAL A 62 -50.46 -44.47 -6.37
CA VAL A 62 -49.94 -43.89 -7.61
C VAL A 62 -50.32 -42.41 -7.72
N LYS A 63 -51.53 -42.03 -7.29
CA LYS A 63 -51.99 -40.64 -7.28
C LYS A 63 -51.30 -39.74 -6.22
N SER A 64 -50.77 -40.28 -5.12
CA SER A 64 -50.02 -39.47 -4.14
C SER A 64 -48.57 -39.22 -4.59
N LEU A 65 -48.02 -40.09 -5.44
CA LEU A 65 -46.65 -39.96 -5.96
C LEU A 65 -46.51 -38.87 -7.01
N THR A 66 -47.58 -38.52 -7.73
CA THR A 66 -47.56 -37.40 -8.68
C THR A 66 -47.37 -36.05 -7.98
N HIS A 67 -47.86 -35.88 -6.75
CA HIS A 67 -47.53 -34.72 -5.92
C HIS A 67 -46.07 -34.72 -5.47
N PHE A 68 -45.49 -35.91 -5.31
CA PHE A 68 -44.09 -36.03 -4.98
C PHE A 68 -43.21 -35.64 -6.17
N ASP A 69 -43.59 -35.80 -7.45
CA ASP A 69 -42.79 -35.56 -8.68
C ASP A 69 -42.37 -34.09 -9.00
N THR A 70 -42.39 -33.19 -8.03
CA THR A 70 -41.98 -31.79 -8.24
C THR A 70 -40.49 -31.65 -8.60
N ARG A 71 -40.16 -31.21 -9.83
CA ARG A 71 -38.76 -30.97 -10.22
C ARG A 71 -38.15 -29.82 -9.43
N THR A 72 -36.98 -30.06 -8.83
CA THR A 72 -36.16 -29.00 -8.22
C THR A 72 -35.45 -28.24 -9.32
N ARG A 73 -35.78 -26.95 -9.49
CA ARG A 73 -35.07 -26.03 -10.39
C ARG A 73 -34.31 -25.02 -9.54
N ILE A 74 -32.99 -25.03 -9.62
CA ILE A 74 -32.16 -24.02 -8.98
C ILE A 74 -31.94 -22.90 -9.99
N ASN A 75 -32.43 -21.69 -9.69
CA ASN A 75 -32.10 -20.51 -10.49
C ASN A 75 -30.80 -19.91 -9.96
N VAL A 76 -29.83 -19.75 -10.85
CA VAL A 76 -28.50 -19.24 -10.54
C VAL A 76 -28.16 -17.94 -11.30
N SER A 77 -29.09 -17.45 -12.13
CA SER A 77 -28.91 -16.23 -12.92
C SER A 77 -28.62 -15.01 -12.05
N GLU A 78 -29.28 -14.94 -10.88
CA GLU A 78 -29.13 -13.84 -9.94
C GLU A 78 -27.72 -13.79 -9.33
N VAL A 79 -27.17 -14.94 -8.92
CA VAL A 79 -25.80 -15.03 -8.40
C VAL A 79 -24.80 -14.64 -9.48
N GLN A 80 -24.97 -15.14 -10.71
CA GLN A 80 -24.10 -14.79 -11.82
C GLN A 80 -24.16 -13.29 -12.18
N GLN A 81 -25.36 -12.69 -12.16
CA GLN A 81 -25.55 -11.26 -12.37
C GLN A 81 -24.86 -10.43 -11.29
N GLN A 82 -25.01 -10.79 -10.01
CA GLN A 82 -24.35 -10.10 -8.90
C GLN A 82 -22.82 -10.08 -9.05
N PHE A 83 -22.21 -11.23 -9.37
CA PHE A 83 -20.76 -11.30 -9.59
C PHE A 83 -20.29 -10.50 -10.81
N ASN A 84 -21.06 -10.51 -11.91
CA ASN A 84 -20.75 -9.69 -13.08
C ASN A 84 -20.80 -8.19 -12.75
N LEU A 85 -21.81 -7.74 -12.00
CA LEU A 85 -21.97 -6.35 -11.58
C LEU A 85 -20.81 -5.90 -10.68
N VAL A 86 -20.45 -6.70 -9.68
CA VAL A 86 -19.31 -6.40 -8.78
C VAL A 86 -18.01 -6.32 -9.55
N SER A 87 -17.76 -7.27 -10.48
CA SER A 87 -16.57 -7.28 -11.32
C SER A 87 -16.46 -6.02 -12.18
N GLN A 88 -17.54 -5.61 -12.83
CA GLN A 88 -17.56 -4.40 -13.68
C GLN A 88 -17.37 -3.13 -12.85
N LYS A 89 -17.96 -3.07 -11.66
CA LYS A 89 -17.80 -1.93 -10.76
C LYS A 89 -16.34 -1.75 -10.33
N ILE A 90 -15.67 -2.84 -9.94
CA ILE A 90 -14.25 -2.81 -9.56
C ILE A 90 -13.38 -2.33 -10.74
N GLU A 91 -13.61 -2.87 -11.94
CA GLU A 91 -12.84 -2.45 -13.14
C GLU A 91 -13.06 -0.97 -13.47
N GLY A 92 -14.31 -0.50 -13.36
CA GLY A 92 -14.69 0.90 -13.50
C GLY A 92 -13.98 1.82 -12.49
N ASP A 93 -14.04 1.49 -11.20
CA ASP A 93 -13.43 2.27 -10.12
C ASP A 93 -11.91 2.41 -10.32
N PHE A 94 -11.22 1.32 -10.67
CA PHE A 94 -9.78 1.35 -10.95
C PHE A 94 -9.43 2.16 -12.21
N SER A 95 -10.25 2.06 -13.26
CA SER A 95 -10.04 2.84 -14.49
C SER A 95 -10.19 4.34 -14.24
N TRP A 96 -11.18 4.73 -13.42
CA TRP A 96 -11.43 6.11 -13.03
C TRP A 96 -10.28 6.67 -12.20
N VAL A 97 -9.81 5.92 -11.20
CA VAL A 97 -8.63 6.30 -10.39
C VAL A 97 -7.42 6.53 -11.29
N LYS A 98 -7.15 5.61 -12.23
CA LYS A 98 -6.02 5.74 -13.16
C LYS A 98 -6.10 7.03 -13.99
N MET A 99 -7.25 7.28 -14.61
CA MET A 99 -7.45 8.47 -15.44
C MET A 99 -7.26 9.76 -14.62
N LEU A 100 -7.85 9.82 -13.43
CA LEU A 100 -7.72 10.97 -12.54
C LEU A 100 -6.26 11.21 -12.15
N VAL A 101 -5.52 10.15 -11.85
CA VAL A 101 -4.11 10.23 -11.50
C VAL A 101 -3.26 10.74 -12.67
N GLU A 102 -3.48 10.28 -13.90
CA GLU A 102 -2.69 10.71 -15.06
C GLU A 102 -2.90 12.19 -15.40
N GLU A 103 -4.15 12.67 -15.38
CA GLU A 103 -4.46 14.08 -15.70
C GLU A 103 -3.99 15.05 -14.62
N THR A 104 -4.20 14.72 -13.34
CA THR A 104 -3.88 15.61 -12.22
C THR A 104 -2.38 15.76 -12.00
N LEU A 105 -1.59 14.72 -12.28
CA LEU A 105 -0.18 14.69 -11.95
C LEU A 105 0.66 15.62 -12.85
N LEU A 106 0.28 15.77 -14.13
CA LEU A 106 0.94 16.72 -15.03
C LEU A 106 0.72 18.17 -14.58
N GLN A 107 -0.51 18.51 -14.19
CA GLN A 107 -0.85 19.85 -13.72
C GLN A 107 -0.18 20.15 -12.37
N ALA A 108 -0.22 19.19 -11.44
CA ALA A 108 0.45 19.30 -10.15
C ALA A 108 1.96 19.53 -10.31
N ASN A 109 2.62 18.82 -11.24
CA ASN A 109 4.05 19.01 -11.50
C ASN A 109 4.37 20.42 -12.03
N ARG A 110 3.55 20.97 -12.93
CA ARG A 110 3.74 22.33 -13.46
C ARG A 110 3.60 23.37 -12.36
N LEU A 111 2.58 23.23 -11.52
CA LEU A 111 2.36 24.11 -10.36
C LEU A 111 3.51 23.99 -9.36
N LEU A 112 3.95 22.77 -9.05
CA LEU A 112 5.06 22.53 -8.13
C LEU A 112 6.37 23.13 -8.67
N ALA A 113 6.64 23.02 -9.97
CA ALA A 113 7.80 23.65 -10.60
C ALA A 113 7.73 25.19 -10.52
N ALA A 114 6.57 25.79 -10.80
CA ALA A 114 6.38 27.23 -10.67
C ALA A 114 6.58 27.71 -9.23
N MET A 115 5.97 27.01 -8.27
CA MET A 115 6.14 27.29 -6.84
C MET A 115 7.60 27.15 -6.41
N PHE A 116 8.31 26.14 -6.90
CA PHE A 116 9.73 25.96 -6.62
C PHE A 116 10.56 27.15 -7.09
N VAL A 117 10.34 27.63 -8.31
CA VAL A 117 11.04 28.81 -8.85
C VAL A 117 10.74 30.06 -8.02
N ILE A 118 9.47 30.31 -7.69
CA ILE A 118 9.07 31.44 -6.85
C ILE A 118 9.75 31.34 -5.48
N CYS A 119 9.66 30.18 -4.81
CA CYS A 119 10.30 29.95 -3.51
C CYS A 119 11.81 30.16 -3.56
N LEU A 120 12.51 29.74 -4.62
CA LEU A 120 13.94 29.97 -4.80
C LEU A 120 14.26 31.46 -4.90
N VAL A 121 13.54 32.21 -5.74
CA VAL A 121 13.76 33.65 -5.93
C VAL A 121 13.47 34.41 -4.63
N THR A 122 12.37 34.11 -3.96
CA THR A 122 12.02 34.74 -2.67
C THR A 122 13.05 34.39 -1.59
N SER A 123 13.48 33.13 -1.49
CA SER A 123 14.49 32.71 -0.52
C SER A 123 15.84 33.37 -0.78
N SER A 124 16.23 33.53 -2.05
CA SER A 124 17.48 34.18 -2.45
C SER A 124 17.47 35.67 -2.14
N THR A 125 16.40 36.38 -2.52
CA THR A 125 16.26 37.82 -2.26
C THR A 125 16.17 38.11 -0.76
N TRP A 126 15.44 37.29 -0.01
CA TRP A 126 15.37 37.41 1.45
C TRP A 126 16.72 37.17 2.11
N TYR A 127 17.46 36.13 1.68
CA TYR A 127 18.82 35.87 2.19
C TYR A 127 19.74 37.04 1.91
N LEU A 128 19.73 37.57 0.69
CA LEU A 128 20.57 38.69 0.29
C LEU A 128 20.23 39.96 1.08
N LYS A 129 18.94 40.27 1.23
CA LYS A 129 18.48 41.40 2.05
C LYS A 129 18.98 41.26 3.49
N ALA A 130 18.72 40.13 4.13
CA ALA A 130 19.15 39.87 5.50
C ALA A 130 20.68 39.94 5.67
N TYR A 131 21.44 39.43 4.70
CA TYR A 131 22.90 39.50 4.67
C TYR A 131 23.42 40.95 4.64
N LEU A 132 22.77 41.80 3.85
CA LEU A 132 23.15 43.21 3.70
C LEU A 132 22.70 44.09 4.88
N THR A 133 21.60 43.75 5.54
CA THR A 133 21.02 44.58 6.60
C THR A 133 21.44 44.19 8.01
N ASP A 134 21.57 42.89 8.31
CA ASP A 134 21.83 42.41 9.67
C ASP A 134 23.22 41.76 9.80
N VAL A 135 24.09 42.39 10.60
CA VAL A 135 25.45 41.90 10.86
C VAL A 135 25.48 40.62 11.70
N ARG A 136 24.38 40.27 12.38
CA ARG A 136 24.24 39.05 13.19
C ARG A 136 23.80 37.85 12.35
N PHE A 137 23.10 38.10 11.25
CA PHE A 137 22.57 37.07 10.37
C PHE A 137 23.71 36.23 9.77
N ASP A 138 23.61 34.90 9.86
CA ASP A 138 24.56 33.92 9.30
C ASP A 138 26.05 34.23 9.57
N ASN A 139 26.34 34.88 10.72
CA ASN A 139 27.69 35.34 11.08
C ASN A 139 28.30 34.44 12.17
N VAL A 140 28.51 33.17 11.80
CA VAL A 140 28.97 32.10 12.71
C VAL A 140 30.28 31.45 12.23
N TYR A 141 30.85 31.94 11.13
CA TYR A 141 32.00 31.29 10.47
C TYR A 141 33.33 31.91 10.89
N VAL A 142 34.33 31.06 11.14
CA VAL A 142 35.73 31.49 11.28
C VAL A 142 36.31 31.67 9.88
N THR A 143 36.60 32.92 9.51
CA THR A 143 37.21 33.30 8.23
C THR A 143 38.69 33.65 8.41
N ARG A 144 39.47 33.62 7.32
CA ARG A 144 40.90 34.00 7.34
C ARG A 144 41.10 35.44 7.82
N GLN A 145 40.21 36.34 7.40
CA GLN A 145 40.25 37.75 7.79
C GLN A 145 40.02 37.92 9.29
N LEU A 146 39.10 37.15 9.88
CA LEU A 146 38.88 37.14 11.33
C LEU A 146 40.11 36.60 12.08
N GLU A 147 40.72 35.52 11.59
CA GLU A 147 41.94 34.95 12.19
C GLU A 147 43.11 35.93 12.14
N GLN A 148 43.28 36.64 11.01
CA GLN A 148 44.30 37.67 10.85
C GLN A 148 44.08 38.86 11.79
N LEU A 149 42.83 39.32 11.91
CA LEU A 149 42.47 40.41 12.83
C LEU A 149 42.71 40.02 14.29
N ALA A 150 42.36 38.79 14.68
CA ALA A 150 42.59 38.28 16.02
C ALA A 150 44.09 38.19 16.35
N ARG A 151 44.91 37.64 15.43
CA ARG A 151 46.37 37.58 15.58
C ARG A 151 47.02 38.96 15.70
N ARG A 152 46.62 39.93 14.87
CA ARG A 152 47.16 41.30 14.93
C ARG A 152 46.93 41.98 16.28
N ASN A 153 45.83 41.64 16.94
CA ASN A 153 45.46 42.21 18.23
C ASN A 153 45.85 41.32 19.43
N GLY A 154 46.65 40.26 19.21
CA GLY A 154 47.12 39.37 20.28
C GLY A 154 46.04 38.50 20.92
N ILE A 155 44.91 38.26 20.24
CA ILE A 155 43.82 37.44 20.76
C ILE A 155 43.80 36.09 20.07
N GLU A 156 43.87 35.01 20.86
CA GLU A 156 43.67 33.65 20.37
C GLU A 156 42.19 33.26 20.39
N ILE A 157 41.71 32.65 19.31
CA ILE A 157 40.34 32.12 19.24
C ILE A 157 40.30 30.78 19.97
N LEU A 158 39.88 30.80 21.24
CA LEU A 158 39.84 29.60 22.09
C LEU A 158 38.90 28.50 21.53
N PRO A 159 39.26 27.21 21.70
CA PRO A 159 38.46 26.08 21.23
C PRO A 159 37.05 26.01 21.85
N GLY A 160 36.86 26.52 23.07
CA GLY A 160 35.55 26.62 23.73
C GLY A 160 34.62 27.68 23.12
N ASP A 161 35.16 28.71 22.47
CA ASP A 161 34.38 29.64 21.66
C ASP A 161 34.17 29.07 20.25
N ALA A 162 35.16 28.34 19.73
CA ALA A 162 35.06 27.58 18.48
C ALA A 162 33.97 26.49 18.49
N LYS A 163 33.56 25.93 19.64
CA LYS A 163 32.41 24.99 19.71
C LYS A 163 31.11 25.56 19.12
N ARG A 164 30.95 26.89 19.10
CA ARG A 164 29.79 27.54 18.46
C ARG A 164 30.07 28.06 17.06
N LEU A 165 31.34 28.23 16.68
CA LEU A 165 31.74 28.75 15.37
C LEU A 165 32.06 27.61 14.40
N ILE A 166 31.80 27.83 13.10
CA ILE A 166 32.00 26.84 12.06
C ILE A 166 33.25 27.24 11.25
N SER A 167 34.20 26.32 11.06
CA SER A 167 35.34 26.60 10.17
C SER A 167 34.83 26.74 8.73
N SER A 168 35.15 27.86 8.08
CA SER A 168 34.70 28.15 6.71
C SER A 168 35.32 27.24 5.64
N ARG A 169 36.42 26.55 5.95
CA ARG A 169 37.18 25.68 5.01
C ARG A 169 37.09 24.19 5.32
N GLY A 170 36.63 23.79 6.49
CA GLY A 170 36.61 22.38 6.86
C GLY A 170 35.57 21.60 6.05
N CYS A 171 35.95 20.47 5.44
CA CYS A 171 35.00 19.52 4.86
C CYS A 171 34.18 18.78 5.92
N ARG A 172 34.54 18.90 7.20
CA ARG A 172 33.80 18.27 8.30
C ARG A 172 32.49 19.02 8.55
N MET A 173 31.39 18.29 8.48
CA MET A 173 30.06 18.78 8.81
C MET A 173 29.94 18.95 10.34
N SER A 174 29.48 20.12 10.79
CA SER A 174 29.21 20.35 12.20
C SER A 174 27.93 19.63 12.62
N GLN A 175 27.84 19.15 13.87
CA GLN A 175 26.61 18.55 14.40
C GLN A 175 25.40 19.49 14.23
N ARG A 176 25.58 20.80 14.37
CA ARG A 176 24.52 21.80 14.16
C ARG A 176 24.05 21.91 12.71
N GLU A 177 24.95 21.68 11.77
CA GLU A 177 24.60 21.67 10.34
C GLU A 177 23.85 20.38 10.00
N PHE A 178 24.27 19.25 10.57
CA PHE A 178 23.54 17.98 10.43
C PHE A 178 22.13 18.04 11.04
N LEU A 179 21.98 18.60 12.24
CA LEU A 179 20.68 18.80 12.90
C LEU A 179 19.70 19.63 12.06
N ARG A 180 20.19 20.52 11.19
CA ARG A 180 19.35 21.27 10.24
C ARG A 180 18.91 20.42 9.04
N CYS A 181 19.65 19.36 8.70
CA CYS A 181 19.29 18.43 7.63
C CYS A 181 18.26 17.38 8.08
N VAL A 182 18.20 17.07 9.39
CA VAL A 182 17.28 16.07 9.97
C VAL A 182 15.83 16.18 9.46
N PRO A 183 15.15 17.33 9.47
CA PRO A 183 13.77 17.40 8.98
C PRO A 183 13.65 17.01 7.50
N TYR A 184 14.60 17.42 6.65
CA TYR A 184 14.63 17.05 5.24
C TYR A 184 14.89 15.55 5.06
N LEU A 185 15.81 14.99 5.83
CA LEU A 185 16.08 13.54 5.84
C LEU A 185 14.84 12.76 6.28
N LEU A 186 14.16 13.19 7.34
CA LEU A 186 12.93 12.56 7.83
C LEU A 186 11.85 12.54 6.74
N VAL A 187 11.64 13.65 6.04
CA VAL A 187 10.69 13.74 4.93
C VAL A 187 11.08 12.78 3.80
N ILE A 188 12.34 12.76 3.37
CA ILE A 188 12.79 11.84 2.30
C ILE A 188 12.64 10.38 2.74
N THR A 189 12.98 10.06 3.99
CA THR A 189 12.85 8.70 4.54
C THR A 189 11.39 8.27 4.62
N SER A 190 10.45 9.15 4.99
CA SER A 190 9.03 8.79 5.05
C SER A 190 8.46 8.49 3.67
N TYR A 191 8.83 9.30 2.66
CA TYR A 191 8.47 9.01 1.26
C TYR A 191 9.11 7.72 0.73
N LEU A 192 10.34 7.42 1.12
CA LEU A 192 11.00 6.16 0.79
C LEU A 192 10.23 4.97 1.39
N ILE A 193 9.87 5.03 2.68
CA ILE A 193 9.10 3.97 3.34
C ILE A 193 7.75 3.77 2.63
N LEU A 194 7.01 4.84 2.33
CA LEU A 194 5.75 4.74 1.60
C LEU A 194 5.95 4.08 0.22
N THR A 195 6.98 4.48 -0.52
CA THR A 195 7.31 3.87 -1.82
C THR A 195 7.64 2.39 -1.69
N LEU A 196 8.42 2.00 -0.69
CA LEU A 196 8.74 0.60 -0.42
C LEU A 196 7.48 -0.21 -0.09
N VAL A 197 6.54 0.35 0.68
CA VAL A 197 5.25 -0.30 0.96
C VAL A 197 4.46 -0.51 -0.34
N VAL A 198 4.38 0.50 -1.21
CA VAL A 198 3.65 0.37 -2.49
C VAL A 198 4.30 -0.67 -3.40
N ILE A 199 5.63 -0.70 -3.50
CA ILE A 199 6.36 -1.71 -4.26
C ILE A 199 6.13 -3.11 -3.65
N ALA A 200 6.18 -3.23 -2.33
CA ALA A 200 5.91 -4.49 -1.64
C ALA A 200 4.50 -5.00 -1.94
N VAL A 201 3.49 -4.11 -1.94
CA VAL A 201 2.12 -4.47 -2.32
C VAL A 201 2.07 -4.98 -3.77
N ASP A 202 2.75 -4.34 -4.72
CA ASP A 202 2.78 -4.82 -6.11
C ASP A 202 3.38 -6.23 -6.23
N HIS A 203 4.51 -6.48 -5.57
CA HIS A 203 5.09 -7.82 -5.50
C HIS A 203 4.20 -8.83 -4.80
N MET A 204 3.54 -8.45 -3.70
CA MET A 204 2.62 -9.32 -2.97
C MET A 204 1.43 -9.71 -3.85
N VAL A 205 0.81 -8.77 -4.56
CA VAL A 205 -0.32 -9.06 -5.47
C VAL A 205 0.15 -9.95 -6.62
N PHE A 206 1.31 -9.66 -7.23
CA PHE A 206 1.88 -10.49 -8.29
C PHE A 206 2.12 -11.93 -7.81
N HIS A 207 2.82 -12.12 -6.70
CA HIS A 207 3.10 -13.45 -6.15
C HIS A 207 1.84 -14.18 -5.69
N PHE A 208 0.84 -13.46 -5.18
CA PHE A 208 -0.46 -14.02 -4.84
C PHE A 208 -1.15 -14.61 -6.07
N ILE A 209 -1.11 -13.91 -7.21
CA ILE A 209 -1.70 -14.42 -8.47
C ILE A 209 -0.91 -15.61 -9.00
N VAL A 210 0.43 -15.57 -8.97
CA VAL A 210 1.27 -16.68 -9.45
C VAL A 210 1.07 -17.94 -8.60
N ALA A 211 1.14 -17.79 -7.27
CA ALA A 211 0.93 -18.91 -6.34
C ALA A 211 -0.52 -19.42 -6.41
N GLY A 212 -1.49 -18.51 -6.49
CA GLY A 212 -2.90 -18.84 -6.66
C GLY A 212 -3.17 -19.54 -7.99
N GLY A 213 -2.57 -19.09 -9.09
CA GLY A 213 -2.71 -19.70 -10.41
C GLY A 213 -2.13 -21.10 -10.49
N LEU A 214 -0.96 -21.33 -9.87
CA LEU A 214 -0.37 -22.66 -9.73
C LEU A 214 -1.30 -23.58 -8.93
N TRP A 215 -1.76 -23.11 -7.76
CA TRP A 215 -2.71 -23.86 -6.94
C TRP A 215 -4.01 -24.18 -7.69
N LEU A 216 -4.60 -23.20 -8.38
CA LEU A 216 -5.83 -23.34 -9.15
C LEU A 216 -5.69 -24.32 -10.33
N SER A 217 -4.49 -24.45 -10.91
CA SER A 217 -4.21 -25.38 -12.00
C SER A 217 -4.04 -26.83 -11.51
N ASP A 218 -3.53 -27.00 -10.29
CA ASP A 218 -3.30 -28.30 -9.66
C ASP A 218 -4.52 -28.85 -8.91
N VAL A 219 -5.61 -28.08 -8.77
CA VAL A 219 -6.84 -28.56 -8.13
C VAL A 219 -7.47 -29.66 -9.00
N PRO A 220 -7.50 -30.92 -8.53
CA PRO A 220 -8.14 -31.99 -9.27
C PRO A 220 -9.66 -31.77 -9.31
N SER A 221 -10.32 -32.41 -10.27
CA SER A 221 -11.79 -32.42 -10.33
C SER A 221 -12.35 -32.97 -9.01
N VAL A 222 -13.21 -32.18 -8.37
CA VAL A 222 -13.83 -32.58 -7.10
C VAL A 222 -15.02 -33.47 -7.43
N THR A 223 -14.99 -34.69 -6.91
CA THR A 223 -16.11 -35.63 -7.03
C THR A 223 -17.00 -35.49 -5.80
N ALA A 224 -18.21 -34.97 -6.00
CA ALA A 224 -19.23 -34.93 -4.96
C ALA A 224 -20.17 -36.14 -5.09
N THR A 225 -20.67 -36.61 -3.96
CA THR A 225 -21.53 -37.79 -3.89
C THR A 225 -22.74 -37.51 -3.02
N ILE A 226 -23.94 -37.75 -3.54
CA ILE A 226 -25.18 -37.76 -2.76
C ILE A 226 -25.60 -39.22 -2.61
N ASP A 227 -25.61 -39.73 -1.38
CA ASP A 227 -26.18 -41.05 -1.09
C ASP A 227 -27.67 -40.92 -0.80
N VAL A 228 -28.50 -41.48 -1.68
CA VAL A 228 -29.94 -41.49 -1.50
C VAL A 228 -30.34 -42.85 -0.96
N LYS A 229 -30.72 -42.87 0.31
CA LYS A 229 -31.25 -44.04 1.00
C LYS A 229 -32.73 -43.83 1.30
N TYR A 230 -33.57 -44.70 0.79
CA TYR A 230 -34.99 -44.72 1.14
C TYR A 230 -35.49 -46.14 1.42
N THR A 231 -36.43 -46.21 2.34
CA THR A 231 -37.12 -47.43 2.77
C THR A 231 -38.62 -47.18 2.71
N VAL A 232 -39.32 -47.97 1.91
CA VAL A 232 -40.78 -47.95 1.85
C VAL A 232 -41.30 -49.04 2.78
N ARG A 233 -42.07 -48.62 3.79
CA ARG A 233 -42.73 -49.52 4.74
C ARG A 233 -44.23 -49.58 4.47
N ARG A 234 -44.81 -50.76 4.56
CA ARG A 234 -46.26 -50.95 4.62
C ARG A 234 -46.69 -50.96 6.07
N ILE A 235 -47.71 -50.18 6.38
CA ILE A 235 -48.40 -50.25 7.66
C ILE A 235 -49.79 -50.77 7.37
N THR A 236 -50.12 -51.94 7.93
CA THR A 236 -51.46 -52.52 7.80
C THR A 236 -52.36 -51.92 8.89
N PRO A 237 -53.44 -51.18 8.52
CA PRO A 237 -54.23 -50.38 9.48
C PRO A 237 -54.96 -51.22 10.53
N ILE A 238 -55.21 -52.51 10.27
CA ILE A 238 -55.78 -53.42 11.28
C ILE A 238 -54.82 -53.63 12.45
N CYS A 239 -53.50 -53.54 12.21
CA CYS A 239 -52.51 -53.77 13.27
C CYS A 239 -52.40 -52.61 14.28
N SER A 240 -52.82 -51.39 13.94
CA SER A 240 -52.91 -50.30 14.92
C SER A 240 -54.03 -50.52 15.95
N LEU A 241 -55.01 -51.39 15.67
CA LEU A 241 -56.05 -51.77 16.62
C LEU A 241 -55.59 -52.83 17.63
N PHE A 242 -54.55 -53.60 17.31
CA PHE A 242 -54.05 -54.73 18.13
C PHE A 242 -52.74 -54.42 18.86
N HIS A 243 -52.24 -53.19 18.84
CA HIS A 243 -50.94 -52.80 19.42
C HIS A 243 -49.76 -53.70 18.99
N SER A 244 -49.85 -54.32 17.80
CA SER A 244 -48.81 -55.17 17.23
C SER A 244 -48.08 -54.45 16.10
N SER A 245 -46.75 -54.49 16.07
CA SER A 245 -45.94 -53.89 15.01
C SER A 245 -45.99 -54.75 13.73
N CYS A 246 -46.89 -54.43 12.80
CA CYS A 246 -46.95 -55.02 11.46
C CYS A 246 -46.31 -54.08 10.43
N ASP A 247 -45.05 -53.71 10.65
CA ASP A 247 -44.28 -52.94 9.68
C ASP A 247 -43.60 -53.93 8.72
N GLU A 248 -44.04 -53.97 7.48
CA GLU A 248 -43.41 -54.79 6.44
C GLU A 248 -42.57 -53.90 5.51
N GLU A 249 -41.26 -54.14 5.44
CA GLU A 249 -40.38 -53.40 4.54
C GLU A 249 -40.55 -53.89 3.10
N ILE A 250 -41.20 -53.11 2.25
CA ILE A 250 -41.50 -53.49 0.86
C ILE A 250 -40.30 -53.25 -0.06
N LEU A 251 -39.60 -52.14 0.15
CA LEU A 251 -38.51 -51.73 -0.74
C LEU A 251 -37.46 -50.94 0.01
N ARG A 252 -36.24 -51.45 0.01
CA ARG A 252 -35.05 -50.74 0.49
C ARG A 252 -34.15 -50.45 -0.70
N HIS A 253 -33.92 -49.16 -0.98
CA HIS A 253 -32.98 -48.75 -2.01
C HIS A 253 -31.93 -47.81 -1.44
N GLN A 254 -30.69 -48.08 -1.81
CA GLN A 254 -29.55 -47.24 -1.53
C GLN A 254 -28.74 -47.16 -2.83
N LYS A 255 -28.51 -45.94 -3.31
CA LYS A 255 -27.70 -45.71 -4.50
C LYS A 255 -26.93 -44.41 -4.35
N PRO A 256 -25.59 -44.45 -4.46
CA PRO A 256 -24.79 -43.25 -4.50
C PRO A 256 -24.87 -42.62 -5.90
N TYR A 257 -25.19 -41.33 -5.95
CA TYR A 257 -25.14 -40.52 -7.16
C TYR A 257 -23.88 -39.66 -7.11
N ARG A 258 -22.95 -39.92 -8.03
CA ARG A 258 -21.65 -39.24 -8.10
C ARG A 258 -21.62 -38.27 -9.28
N TRP A 259 -21.05 -37.09 -9.09
CA TRP A 259 -20.69 -36.18 -10.18
C TRP A 259 -19.37 -35.51 -9.88
N SER A 260 -18.61 -35.20 -10.93
CA SER A 260 -17.35 -34.48 -10.85
C SER A 260 -17.51 -33.09 -11.45
N PHE A 261 -16.93 -32.09 -10.81
CA PHE A 261 -16.85 -30.74 -11.34
C PHE A 261 -15.46 -30.15 -11.12
N ASN A 262 -15.07 -29.24 -12.01
CA ASN A 262 -13.82 -28.51 -11.89
C ASN A 262 -14.11 -27.19 -11.17
N LEU A 263 -13.31 -26.83 -10.18
CA LEU A 263 -13.44 -25.54 -9.49
C LEU A 263 -13.02 -24.37 -10.39
N VAL A 264 -12.20 -24.64 -11.40
CA VAL A 264 -11.72 -23.67 -12.38
C VAL A 264 -11.92 -24.25 -13.77
N PRO A 265 -12.66 -23.58 -14.67
CA PRO A 265 -12.72 -23.99 -16.06
C PRO A 265 -11.35 -23.77 -16.70
N GLY A 266 -10.82 -24.74 -17.46
CA GLY A 266 -9.53 -24.62 -18.16
C GLY A 266 -9.44 -23.49 -19.21
N ARG A 267 -10.44 -22.60 -19.29
CA ARG A 267 -10.51 -21.45 -20.18
C ARG A 267 -10.27 -20.11 -19.47
N CYS A 268 -10.02 -20.10 -18.16
CA CYS A 268 -9.71 -18.86 -17.47
C CYS A 268 -8.23 -18.49 -17.70
N VAL A 269 -7.99 -17.46 -18.51
CA VAL A 269 -6.63 -16.97 -18.80
C VAL A 269 -6.11 -16.17 -17.60
N ILE A 270 -5.03 -16.66 -17.00
CA ILE A 270 -4.32 -16.00 -15.89
C ILE A 270 -3.02 -15.44 -16.46
N GLU A 271 -3.00 -14.14 -16.76
CA GLU A 271 -1.80 -13.43 -17.23
C GLU A 271 -1.41 -12.37 -16.18
N PRO A 272 -0.54 -12.72 -15.21
CA PRO A 272 -0.04 -11.75 -14.24
C PRO A 272 0.95 -10.77 -14.91
N SER A 273 1.00 -9.55 -14.39
CA SER A 273 1.91 -8.49 -14.83
C SER A 273 3.07 -8.38 -13.84
N GLU A 274 4.29 -8.76 -14.29
CA GLU A 274 5.50 -8.74 -13.45
C GLU A 274 5.92 -7.29 -13.10
N PRO A 275 6.29 -7.02 -11.83
CA PRO A 275 6.87 -5.73 -11.43
C PRO A 275 8.18 -5.42 -12.17
N ASP A 276 8.27 -4.21 -12.75
CA ASP A 276 9.45 -3.78 -13.51
C ASP A 276 10.65 -3.43 -12.60
N ARG A 277 11.69 -4.26 -12.68
CA ARG A 277 12.95 -4.07 -11.94
C ARG A 277 13.69 -2.80 -12.31
N GLY A 278 13.58 -2.35 -13.57
CA GLY A 278 14.19 -1.11 -14.05
C GLY A 278 13.60 0.12 -13.35
N VAL A 279 12.29 0.15 -13.15
CA VAL A 279 11.61 1.22 -12.41
C VAL A 279 12.05 1.25 -10.94
N VAL A 280 12.17 0.09 -10.29
CA VAL A 280 12.66 -0.01 -8.91
C VAL A 280 14.10 0.51 -8.79
N LEU A 281 14.98 0.14 -9.73
CA LEU A 281 16.35 0.62 -9.78
C LEU A 281 16.41 2.15 -9.97
N GLN A 282 15.63 2.69 -10.90
CA GLN A 282 15.53 4.14 -11.14
C GLN A 282 15.03 4.88 -9.89
N LEU A 283 14.01 4.37 -9.22
CA LEU A 283 13.51 4.93 -7.95
C LEU A 283 14.61 4.93 -6.88
N GLY A 284 15.34 3.82 -6.74
CA GLY A 284 16.47 3.71 -5.80
C GLY A 284 17.56 4.75 -6.07
N LEU A 285 17.93 4.93 -7.34
CA LEU A 285 18.91 5.94 -7.77
C LEU A 285 18.43 7.38 -7.48
N LEU A 286 17.15 7.67 -7.70
CA LEU A 286 16.57 8.99 -7.41
C LEU A 286 16.56 9.28 -5.90
N TYR A 287 16.24 8.29 -5.06
CA TYR A 287 16.32 8.45 -3.61
C TYR A 287 17.77 8.65 -3.15
N LEU A 288 18.71 7.86 -3.67
CA LEU A 288 20.13 8.05 -3.37
C LEU A 288 20.60 9.46 -3.72
N MET A 289 20.23 9.95 -4.92
CA MET A 289 20.52 11.31 -5.35
C MET A 289 19.89 12.35 -4.40
N ALA A 290 18.64 12.16 -3.97
CA ALA A 290 17.98 13.05 -3.02
C ALA A 290 18.70 13.14 -1.67
N TYR A 291 19.14 12.00 -1.11
CA TYR A 291 19.94 12.00 0.13
C TYR A 291 21.27 12.74 -0.03
N VAL A 292 21.95 12.51 -1.15
CA VAL A 292 23.20 13.17 -1.50
C VAL A 292 23.00 14.69 -1.62
N LEU A 293 21.91 15.14 -2.25
CA LEU A 293 21.57 16.56 -2.38
C LEU A 293 21.31 17.24 -1.03
N VAL A 294 20.68 16.55 -0.07
CA VAL A 294 20.49 17.11 1.29
C VAL A 294 21.83 17.33 2.00
N VAL A 295 22.79 16.43 1.82
CA VAL A 295 24.15 16.62 2.36
C VAL A 295 24.85 17.78 1.64
N PHE A 296 24.73 17.85 0.32
CA PHE A 296 25.30 18.94 -0.49
C PHE A 296 24.73 20.31 -0.15
N GLU A 297 23.47 20.38 0.29
CA GLU A 297 22.81 21.63 0.66
C GLU A 297 23.60 22.44 1.69
N VAL A 298 24.26 21.76 2.64
CA VAL A 298 25.11 22.43 3.65
C VAL A 298 26.31 23.11 3.00
N TYR A 299 26.94 22.45 2.02
CA TYR A 299 28.07 23.04 1.31
C TYR A 299 27.61 24.17 0.38
N ILE A 300 26.47 24.03 -0.30
CA ILE A 300 25.87 25.08 -1.13
C ILE A 300 25.60 26.34 -0.29
N ARG A 301 25.07 26.19 0.94
CA ARG A 301 24.86 27.32 1.86
C ARG A 301 26.17 28.02 2.23
N ARG A 302 27.25 27.27 2.47
CA ARG A 302 28.59 27.84 2.71
C ARG A 302 29.15 28.54 1.49
N VAL A 303 28.93 27.99 0.28
CA VAL A 303 29.32 28.63 -0.99
C VAL A 303 28.53 29.92 -1.19
N ARG A 304 27.21 29.92 -0.99
CA ARG A 304 26.37 31.12 -1.08
C ARG A 304 26.90 32.25 -0.20
N ARG A 305 27.26 31.94 1.05
CA ARG A 305 27.89 32.90 1.98
C ARG A 305 29.24 33.42 1.47
N LYS A 306 30.08 32.56 0.87
CA LYS A 306 31.37 32.97 0.27
C LYS A 306 31.17 33.89 -0.93
N VAL A 307 30.19 33.58 -1.78
CA VAL A 307 29.81 34.43 -2.92
C VAL A 307 29.38 35.80 -2.41
N SER A 308 28.45 35.88 -1.46
CA SER A 308 28.03 37.16 -0.88
C SER A 308 29.18 37.93 -0.23
N ALA A 309 30.12 37.25 0.44
CA ALA A 309 31.30 37.90 1.01
C ALA A 309 32.24 38.48 -0.06
N SER A 310 32.36 37.83 -1.22
CA SER A 310 33.18 38.31 -2.33
C SER A 310 32.59 39.53 -3.03
N PHE A 311 31.26 39.63 -3.13
CA PHE A 311 30.60 40.76 -3.79
C PHE A 311 30.40 41.97 -2.85
N PHE A 312 30.24 41.74 -1.54
CA PHE A 312 29.91 42.78 -0.56
C PHE A 312 30.98 42.92 0.52
N GLU A 313 32.20 43.24 0.11
CA GLU A 313 33.38 43.30 0.99
C GLU A 313 33.21 44.24 2.19
N ARG A 314 32.73 45.48 1.95
CA ARG A 314 32.50 46.47 3.03
C ARG A 314 31.55 45.96 4.10
N GLN A 315 30.53 45.19 3.72
CA GLN A 315 29.59 44.62 4.67
C GLN A 315 30.22 43.43 5.42
N GLU A 316 31.02 42.62 4.75
CA GLU A 316 31.74 41.52 5.37
C GLU A 316 32.77 42.01 6.41
N GLU A 317 33.48 43.10 6.14
CA GLU A 317 34.38 43.72 7.12
C GLU A 317 33.64 44.13 8.40
N ARG A 318 32.48 44.79 8.27
CA ARG A 318 31.62 45.15 9.41
C ARG A 318 31.19 43.92 10.20
N ARG A 319 30.83 42.83 9.51
CA ARG A 319 30.43 41.55 10.12
C ARG A 319 31.59 40.89 10.87
N ILE A 320 32.80 40.95 10.33
CA ILE A 320 34.02 40.42 10.96
C ILE A 320 34.36 41.21 12.22
N VAL A 321 34.34 42.55 12.15
CA VAL A 321 34.59 43.41 13.33
C VAL A 321 33.56 43.17 14.41
N PHE A 322 32.28 43.05 14.05
CA PHE A 322 31.22 42.70 15.00
C PHE A 322 31.46 41.34 15.67
N LEU A 323 31.79 40.31 14.88
CA LEU A 323 32.06 38.97 15.40
C LEU A 323 33.30 38.95 16.29
N TYR A 324 34.35 39.68 15.93
CA TYR A 324 35.55 39.86 16.73
C TYR A 324 35.21 40.47 18.09
N ARG A 325 34.55 41.64 18.13
CA ARG A 325 34.13 42.30 19.38
C ARG A 325 33.30 41.38 20.27
N LYS A 326 32.42 40.57 19.67
CA LYS A 326 31.61 39.58 20.39
C LYS A 326 32.45 38.45 21.01
N ILE A 327 33.52 38.01 20.35
CA ILE A 327 34.45 37.02 20.90
C ILE A 327 35.22 37.62 22.07
N VAL A 328 35.77 38.84 21.92
CA VAL A 328 36.53 39.53 22.97
C VAL A 328 35.69 39.72 24.23
N ALA A 329 34.49 40.31 24.10
CA ALA A 329 33.59 40.54 25.23
C ALA A 329 33.21 39.24 25.96
N LYS A 330 33.13 38.11 25.24
CA LYS A 330 32.84 36.81 25.83
C LYS A 330 34.05 36.23 26.58
N GLN A 331 35.26 36.43 26.07
CA GLN A 331 36.49 36.02 26.75
C GLN A 331 36.72 36.86 28.02
N GLU A 332 36.52 38.18 27.94
CA GLU A 332 36.56 39.07 29.11
C GLU A 332 35.56 38.63 30.17
N LYS A 333 34.31 38.35 29.79
CA LYS A 333 33.28 37.87 30.73
C LYS A 333 33.64 36.54 31.39
N LYS A 334 34.29 35.63 30.66
CA LYS A 334 34.82 34.38 31.25
C LYS A 334 35.97 34.66 32.22
N ARG A 335 36.82 35.64 31.92
CA ARG A 335 37.97 36.03 32.74
C ARG A 335 37.56 36.76 34.03
N THR A 336 36.51 37.59 33.98
CA THR A 336 36.00 38.33 35.14
C THR A 336 35.03 37.53 36.02
N GLY A 337 34.66 36.30 35.64
CA GLY A 337 33.82 35.43 36.48
C GLY A 337 32.39 35.91 36.70
N VAL A 338 31.91 36.92 35.94
CA VAL A 338 30.55 37.46 36.13
C VAL A 338 29.51 36.53 35.49
N PHE A 339 29.03 35.57 36.27
CA PHE A 339 27.88 34.74 35.96
C PHE A 339 26.61 35.41 36.48
N PHE A 340 25.66 35.69 35.59
CA PHE A 340 24.32 36.13 36.01
C PHE A 340 23.56 34.90 36.52
N VAL A 341 23.51 34.74 37.85
CA VAL A 341 22.61 33.77 38.49
C VAL A 341 21.21 34.35 38.39
N LYS A 342 20.36 33.74 37.56
CA LYS A 342 18.92 34.04 37.57
C LYS A 342 18.32 33.26 38.73
N VAL A 343 18.22 33.92 39.89
CA VAL A 343 17.47 33.36 41.02
C VAL A 343 16.00 33.35 40.60
N SER A 344 15.46 32.15 40.38
CA SER A 344 14.02 31.97 40.28
C SER A 344 13.49 32.10 41.70
N GLU A 345 12.79 33.20 42.00
CA GLU A 345 11.99 33.28 43.21
C GLU A 345 10.93 32.18 43.14
N GLY A 346 11.15 31.12 43.92
CA GLY A 346 10.12 30.14 44.21
C GLY A 346 9.04 30.85 45.01
N LYS A 347 7.85 30.98 44.44
CA LYS A 347 6.65 31.28 45.21
C LYS A 347 6.37 30.06 46.08
N ALA A 348 6.46 30.26 47.39
CA ALA A 348 5.95 29.36 48.42
C ALA A 348 4.42 29.30 48.36
#